data_AF-A0A4Z0NKB2-F1
#
_entry.id   AF-A0A4Z0NKB2-F1
#
_cell.length_a   1.000
_cell.length_b   1.000
_cell.length_c   1.000
_cell.angle_alpha   90.00
_cell.angle_beta   90.00
_cell.angle_gamma   90.00
#
_symmetry.space_group_name_H-M   'P 1'
#
loop_
_entity.id
_entity.type
_entity.pdbx_description
1 polymer ?
#
loop_
_entity_poly.entity_id
_entity_poly.type
_entity_poly.pdbx_seq_one_letter_code
_entity_poly.pdbx_strand_id
1 'polypeptide(L)'
;MSARDDRAKIFLLDEPDEFLRVFLAQAAVTRVARPDECDVAVYPRLVRDIRHNHRCDLGPYGGLRDGLRGRPLLVFSQNDYEGVIDCDGLRTLVYRTGLSRRWRLPNEFTLPFLWIVHPDGFSERVPGERPVIGFCGTLKNRRLRRRTLDYFAGRRDFTSNYLVRERFWAEGIPADQAKAEYEQNIDSSDFVICDRGIGNWTVRMYEVLSRGRIPVLLDTGAVLPGIRSGSFDDTIILARTRRQLAERILEVWRTDDLVARQRRCRALWLDNFSMAGFAGTLSAHLARLAADPDYREQVFATGPASRAKAAIRRAIYR
;
A
#
# COMPACT_ATOMS: atom_id res chain seq x y z
N MET A 1 8.71 35.65 -18.61
CA MET A 1 7.79 35.04 -17.63
C MET A 1 8.40 33.73 -17.18
N SER A 2 8.88 33.62 -15.94
CA SER A 2 9.36 32.32 -15.44
C SER A 2 8.18 31.36 -15.36
N ALA A 3 8.35 30.13 -15.81
CA ALA A 3 7.37 29.08 -15.54
C ALA A 3 7.13 29.05 -14.03
N ARG A 4 5.86 29.11 -13.59
CA ARG A 4 5.53 28.90 -12.18
C ARG A 4 6.00 27.48 -11.84
N ASP A 5 6.79 27.34 -10.79
CA ASP A 5 7.12 26.02 -10.27
C ASP A 5 5.85 25.45 -9.63
N ASP A 6 5.13 24.60 -10.38
CA ASP A 6 3.89 23.97 -9.93
C ASP A 6 4.12 22.82 -8.92
N ARG A 7 5.37 22.61 -8.49
CA ARG A 7 5.73 21.61 -7.48
C ARG A 7 5.32 22.07 -6.08
N ALA A 8 4.82 21.12 -5.30
CA ALA A 8 4.55 21.37 -3.89
C ALA A 8 5.84 21.66 -3.12
N LYS A 9 5.80 22.65 -2.23
CA LYS A 9 6.90 23.01 -1.35
C LYS A 9 6.87 22.17 -0.09
N ILE A 10 7.99 21.53 0.23
CA ILE A 10 8.13 20.71 1.43
C ILE A 10 9.18 21.29 2.38
N PHE A 11 8.89 21.23 3.68
CA PHE A 11 9.86 21.49 4.74
C PHE A 11 10.16 20.19 5.47
N LEU A 12 11.43 19.80 5.58
CA LEU A 12 11.83 18.63 6.35
C LEU A 12 12.04 19.06 7.80
N LEU A 13 11.35 18.43 8.75
CA LEU A 13 11.53 18.76 10.18
C LEU A 13 12.95 18.43 10.68
N ASP A 14 13.61 17.47 10.03
CA ASP A 14 14.96 17.00 10.31
C ASP A 14 15.49 16.27 9.06
N GLU A 15 16.75 15.84 9.09
CA GLU A 15 17.29 14.95 8.08
C GLU A 15 16.52 13.62 8.07
N PRO A 16 15.93 13.21 6.93
CA PRO A 16 15.08 12.03 6.83
C PRO A 16 15.88 10.74 7.02
N ASP A 17 15.20 9.67 7.46
CA ASP A 17 15.81 8.33 7.44
C ASP A 17 16.20 7.92 6.02
N GLU A 18 17.08 6.91 5.90
CA GLU A 18 17.64 6.49 4.62
C GLU A 18 16.55 6.21 3.57
N PHE A 19 15.47 5.55 3.98
CA PHE A 19 14.37 5.22 3.09
C PHE A 19 13.64 6.48 2.59
N LEU A 20 13.23 7.37 3.50
CA LEU A 20 12.54 8.61 3.14
C LEU A 20 13.44 9.51 2.30
N ARG A 21 14.75 9.55 2.58
CA ARG A 21 15.72 10.28 1.78
C ARG A 21 15.73 9.80 0.33
N VAL A 22 15.85 8.49 0.11
CA VAL A 22 15.87 7.90 -1.25
C VAL A 22 14.53 8.06 -1.95
N PHE A 23 13.42 7.92 -1.21
CA PHE A 23 12.07 8.08 -1.76
C PHE A 23 11.76 9.53 -2.14
N LEU A 24 12.03 10.50 -1.25
CA LEU A 24 11.76 11.92 -1.51
C LEU A 24 12.66 12.49 -2.61
N ALA A 25 13.87 11.95 -2.80
CA ALA A 25 14.73 12.31 -3.94
C ALA A 25 14.10 11.98 -5.30
N GLN A 26 13.12 11.07 -5.36
CA GLN A 26 12.38 10.71 -6.57
C GLN A 26 11.08 11.51 -6.73
N ALA A 27 10.68 12.29 -5.72
CA ALA A 27 9.47 13.09 -5.76
C ALA A 27 9.74 14.45 -6.43
N ALA A 28 8.79 14.89 -7.26
CA ALA A 28 8.80 16.23 -7.87
C ALA A 28 8.26 17.26 -6.86
N VAL A 29 9.09 17.61 -5.88
CA VAL A 29 8.81 18.58 -4.81
C VAL A 29 9.94 19.59 -4.67
N THR A 30 9.66 20.74 -4.06
CA THR A 30 10.66 21.80 -3.83
C THR A 30 10.94 21.92 -2.34
N ARG A 31 12.19 21.67 -1.91
CA ARG A 31 12.59 21.82 -0.49
C ARG A 31 12.72 23.31 -0.16
N VAL A 32 12.07 23.75 0.91
CA VAL A 32 12.20 25.12 1.45
C VAL A 32 12.99 25.12 2.76
N ALA A 33 13.61 26.25 3.08
CA ALA A 33 14.44 26.41 4.26
C ALA A 33 13.63 26.78 5.52
N ARG A 34 12.43 27.36 5.35
CA ARG A 34 11.59 27.81 6.47
C ARG A 34 10.24 27.09 6.49
N PRO A 35 9.72 26.74 7.69
CA PRO A 35 8.47 26.00 7.82
C PRO A 35 7.23 26.78 7.34
N ASP A 36 7.23 28.10 7.42
CA ASP A 36 6.11 28.96 6.99
C ASP A 36 5.93 29.05 5.46
N GLU A 37 6.99 28.72 4.71
CA GLU A 37 7.03 28.73 3.25
C GLU A 37 6.53 27.43 2.59
N CYS A 38 6.34 26.35 3.36
CA CYS A 38 5.96 25.05 2.82
C CYS A 38 4.44 24.91 2.62
N ASP A 39 4.05 24.03 1.71
CA ASP A 39 2.67 23.56 1.58
C ASP A 39 2.36 22.45 2.59
N VAL A 40 3.39 21.65 2.90
CA VAL A 40 3.38 20.54 3.85
C VAL A 40 4.77 20.35 4.46
N ALA A 41 4.84 20.14 5.77
CA ALA A 41 6.05 19.70 6.45
C ALA A 41 6.13 18.17 6.46
N VAL A 42 7.32 17.59 6.51
CA VAL A 42 7.53 16.13 6.44
C VAL A 42 8.13 15.63 7.74
N TYR A 43 7.48 14.63 8.34
CA TYR A 43 8.00 13.90 9.48
C TYR A 43 9.17 13.01 9.03
N PRO A 44 10.34 13.05 9.69
CA PRO A 44 11.60 12.57 9.11
C PRO A 44 11.80 11.05 9.27
N ARG A 45 10.83 10.32 9.84
CA ARG A 45 10.95 8.89 10.13
C ARG A 45 9.71 8.13 9.67
N LEU A 46 9.90 6.88 9.22
CA LEU A 46 8.79 5.97 9.03
C LEU A 46 8.25 5.43 10.37
N VAL A 47 6.96 5.61 10.64
CA VAL A 47 6.33 5.14 11.87
C VAL A 47 6.02 3.64 11.78
N ARG A 48 6.76 2.79 12.52
CA ARG A 48 6.69 1.31 12.42
C ARG A 48 6.01 0.59 13.60
N ASP A 49 5.92 1.17 14.79
CA ASP A 49 5.59 0.45 16.04
C ASP A 49 4.16 0.68 16.62
N ILE A 50 3.10 0.65 15.80
CA ILE A 50 1.74 1.03 16.26
C ILE A 50 0.92 -0.12 16.88
N ARG A 51 1.22 -0.65 18.07
CA ARG A 51 0.27 -1.62 18.70
C ARG A 51 -1.04 -0.97 19.17
N HIS A 52 -0.96 0.24 19.73
CA HIS A 52 -2.09 1.09 20.17
C HIS A 52 -1.86 2.54 19.71
N ASN A 53 -2.87 3.41 19.84
CA ASN A 53 -2.87 4.82 19.40
C ASN A 53 -1.48 5.45 19.47
N HIS A 54 -0.93 5.88 18.33
CA HIS A 54 0.41 6.49 18.33
C HIS A 54 0.30 7.99 18.41
N ARG A 55 0.92 8.50 19.46
CA ARG A 55 1.37 9.87 19.51
C ARG A 55 2.66 9.92 18.70
N CYS A 56 2.68 10.61 17.55
CA CYS A 56 3.95 10.88 16.86
C CYS A 56 4.81 11.62 17.87
N ASP A 57 5.90 11.02 18.33
CA ASP A 57 6.78 11.74 19.24
C ASP A 57 7.47 12.84 18.44
N LEU A 58 6.99 14.06 18.67
CA LEU A 58 7.57 15.28 18.16
C LEU A 58 8.60 15.83 19.14
N GLY A 59 8.95 15.14 20.22
CA GLY A 59 9.81 15.57 21.33
C GLY A 59 10.90 16.57 20.96
N PRO A 60 11.92 16.19 20.17
CA PRO A 60 13.02 17.10 19.76
C PRO A 60 12.57 18.20 18.78
N TYR A 61 11.41 18.04 18.14
CA TYR A 61 10.79 18.95 17.18
C TYR A 61 9.69 19.81 17.81
N GLY A 62 9.51 19.79 19.13
CA GLY A 62 8.39 20.44 19.83
C GLY A 62 8.31 21.95 19.56
N GLY A 63 9.47 22.63 19.48
CA GLY A 63 9.55 24.05 19.13
C GLY A 63 9.18 24.38 17.67
N LEU A 64 9.18 23.38 16.78
CA LEU A 64 8.78 23.56 15.38
C LEU A 64 7.25 23.59 15.20
N ARG A 65 6.47 23.13 16.19
CA ARG A 65 5.00 23.15 16.15
C ARG A 65 4.46 24.55 15.90
N ASP A 66 4.96 25.53 16.65
CA ASP A 66 4.59 26.94 16.50
C ASP A 66 5.13 27.52 15.18
N GLY A 67 6.31 27.05 14.76
CA GLY A 67 6.94 27.41 13.49
C GLY A 67 6.14 26.96 12.25
N LEU A 68 5.38 25.86 12.35
CA LEU A 68 4.53 25.39 11.25
C LEU A 68 3.33 26.30 10.99
N ARG A 69 2.92 27.16 11.92
CA ARG A 69 1.82 28.15 11.72
C ARG A 69 0.56 27.56 11.05
N GLY A 70 0.19 26.33 11.42
CA GLY A 70 -0.98 25.63 10.87
C GLY A 70 -0.75 24.86 9.56
N ARG A 71 0.48 24.84 9.02
CA ARG A 71 0.86 23.96 7.90
C ARG A 71 0.73 22.48 8.31
N PRO A 72 0.25 21.62 7.41
CA PRO A 72 0.06 20.21 7.72
C PRO A 72 1.39 19.45 7.78
N LEU A 73 1.40 18.35 8.52
CA LEU A 73 2.51 17.40 8.65
C LEU A 73 2.20 16.12 7.86
N LEU A 74 3.01 15.82 6.85
CA LEU A 74 3.04 14.55 6.12
C LEU A 74 3.76 13.48 6.95
N VAL A 75 3.07 12.37 7.18
CA VAL A 75 3.56 11.24 7.97
C VAL A 75 3.40 9.95 7.16
N PHE A 76 4.49 9.17 7.11
CA PHE A 76 4.47 7.83 6.55
C PHE A 76 4.47 6.79 7.67
N SER A 77 3.65 5.76 7.53
CA SER A 77 3.45 4.76 8.56
C SER A 77 3.39 3.36 7.97
N GLN A 78 4.22 2.44 8.47
CA GLN A 78 4.21 1.05 8.06
C GLN A 78 3.92 0.16 9.26
N ASN A 79 2.67 -0.26 9.40
CA ASN A 79 2.23 -1.21 10.42
C ASN A 79 0.93 -1.91 10.01
N ASP A 80 0.57 -2.94 10.77
CA ASP A 80 -0.65 -3.72 10.57
C ASP A 80 -1.88 -3.13 11.25
N TYR A 81 -1.72 -1.98 11.90
CA TYR A 81 -2.72 -1.46 12.82
C TYR A 81 -3.42 -0.24 12.22
N GLU A 82 -4.64 0.00 12.66
CA GLU A 82 -5.54 1.05 12.14
C GLU A 82 -5.78 2.12 13.22
N GLY A 83 -4.94 2.19 14.27
CA GLY A 83 -5.01 3.27 15.25
C GLY A 83 -4.86 4.63 14.58
N VAL A 84 -5.51 5.67 15.11
CA VAL A 84 -5.30 7.03 14.61
C VAL A 84 -3.85 7.43 14.88
N ILE A 85 -3.27 8.18 13.95
CA ILE A 85 -1.93 8.76 14.11
C ILE A 85 -2.14 10.21 14.52
N ASP A 86 -1.94 10.49 15.81
CA ASP A 86 -2.06 11.84 16.37
C ASP A 86 -0.65 12.42 16.56
N CYS A 87 -0.34 13.49 15.85
CA CYS A 87 0.91 14.22 16.04
C CYS A 87 0.63 15.46 16.89
N ASP A 88 0.26 15.22 18.15
CA ASP A 88 -0.28 16.14 19.19
C ASP A 88 -1.12 17.31 18.64
N GLY A 89 -2.16 16.97 17.88
CA GLY A 89 -3.13 17.95 17.39
C GLY A 89 -2.73 18.74 16.15
N LEU A 90 -1.57 18.48 15.53
CA LEU A 90 -1.24 19.06 14.22
C LEU A 90 -2.20 18.55 13.13
N ARG A 91 -2.44 19.34 12.08
CA ARG A 91 -3.09 18.84 10.87
C ARG A 91 -2.16 17.82 10.23
N THR A 92 -2.55 16.56 10.11
CA THR A 92 -1.68 15.50 9.57
C THR A 92 -2.22 14.99 8.24
N LEU A 93 -1.33 14.75 7.29
CA LEU A 93 -1.57 13.98 6.09
C LEU A 93 -0.88 12.63 6.26
N VAL A 94 -1.63 11.54 6.27
CA VAL A 94 -1.11 10.23 6.69
C VAL A 94 -1.14 9.26 5.52
N TYR A 95 0.04 8.77 5.14
CA TYR A 95 0.19 7.60 4.27
C TYR A 95 0.51 6.38 5.13
N ARG A 96 -0.35 5.36 5.10
CA ARG A 96 -0.21 4.19 5.97
C ARG A 96 -0.43 2.87 5.25
N THR A 97 0.29 1.84 5.68
CA THR A 97 -0.12 0.46 5.38
C THR A 97 -1.30 0.08 6.28
N GLY A 98 -2.19 -0.78 5.79
CA GLY A 98 -3.35 -1.24 6.56
C GLY A 98 -4.38 -0.13 6.79
N LEU A 99 -5.40 -0.10 5.93
CA LEU A 99 -6.47 0.87 6.05
C LEU A 99 -7.82 0.27 5.63
N SER A 100 -8.77 0.26 6.56
CA SER A 100 -10.14 -0.18 6.34
C SER A 100 -11.03 0.97 5.89
N ARG A 101 -11.86 0.71 4.87
CA ARG A 101 -12.89 1.62 4.37
C ARG A 101 -13.84 2.09 5.46
N ARG A 102 -14.15 1.21 6.42
CA ARG A 102 -15.04 1.53 7.54
C ARG A 102 -14.48 2.64 8.44
N TRP A 103 -13.17 2.67 8.60
CA TRP A 103 -12.52 3.51 9.59
C TRP A 103 -11.82 4.71 8.98
N ARG A 104 -11.48 4.68 7.69
CA ARG A 104 -10.70 5.70 6.99
C ARG A 104 -11.17 7.13 7.27
N LEU A 105 -10.22 7.95 7.72
CA LEU A 105 -10.38 9.40 7.80
C LEU A 105 -10.00 10.06 6.45
N PRO A 106 -10.54 11.26 6.14
CA PRO A 106 -10.23 11.96 4.89
C PRO A 106 -8.73 12.26 4.68
N ASN A 107 -7.97 12.38 5.77
CA ASN A 107 -6.53 12.63 5.74
C ASN A 107 -5.67 11.36 5.66
N GLU A 108 -6.28 10.17 5.55
CA GLU A 108 -5.57 8.89 5.47
C GLU A 108 -5.59 8.33 4.05
N PHE A 109 -4.40 7.92 3.59
CA PHE A 109 -4.14 7.35 2.28
C PHE A 109 -3.34 6.06 2.43
N THR A 110 -3.51 5.12 1.51
CA THR A 110 -2.77 3.86 1.54
C THR A 110 -1.33 4.10 1.07
N LEU A 111 -0.36 3.61 1.85
CA LEU A 111 1.04 3.50 1.48
C LEU A 111 1.27 2.12 0.82
N PRO A 112 1.69 2.06 -0.46
CA PRO A 112 2.13 0.82 -1.08
C PRO A 112 3.37 0.22 -0.39
N PHE A 113 3.64 -1.06 -0.64
CA PHE A 113 4.88 -1.66 -0.17
C PHE A 113 6.02 -1.33 -1.15
N LEU A 114 6.90 -0.40 -0.77
CA LEU A 114 7.92 0.17 -1.65
C LEU A 114 9.29 -0.54 -1.60
N TRP A 115 9.45 -1.53 -0.73
CA TRP A 115 10.73 -2.25 -0.52
C TRP A 115 10.90 -3.46 -1.44
N ILE A 116 10.28 -3.39 -2.60
CA ILE A 116 10.35 -4.46 -3.60
C ILE A 116 11.57 -4.20 -4.47
N VAL A 117 12.56 -5.06 -4.35
CA VAL A 117 13.76 -5.06 -5.20
C VAL A 117 13.69 -6.32 -6.05
N HIS A 118 13.22 -6.17 -7.29
CA HIS A 118 13.29 -7.22 -8.30
C HIS A 118 14.27 -6.82 -9.39
N PRO A 119 14.94 -7.79 -10.03
CA PRO A 119 15.67 -7.52 -11.26
C PRO A 119 14.74 -6.92 -12.31
N ASP A 120 15.30 -6.12 -13.21
CA ASP A 120 14.55 -5.56 -14.33
C ASP A 120 13.96 -6.67 -15.20
N GLY A 121 12.72 -6.46 -15.66
CA GLY A 121 11.97 -7.41 -16.48
C GLY A 121 10.97 -8.27 -15.70
N PHE A 122 9.95 -8.76 -16.41
CA PHE A 122 9.10 -9.86 -15.96
C PHE A 122 8.95 -10.84 -17.12
N SER A 123 8.77 -12.12 -16.82
CA SER A 123 8.52 -13.14 -17.85
C SER A 123 7.03 -13.35 -18.04
N GLU A 124 6.57 -13.27 -19.28
CA GLU A 124 5.19 -13.60 -19.62
C GLU A 124 4.96 -15.10 -19.43
N ARG A 125 3.82 -15.44 -18.83
CA ARG A 125 3.36 -16.81 -18.70
C ARG A 125 2.26 -17.05 -19.71
N VAL A 126 2.47 -18.02 -20.60
CA VAL A 126 1.42 -18.49 -21.49
C VAL A 126 0.43 -19.34 -20.68
N PRO A 127 -0.88 -19.03 -20.72
CA PRO A 127 -1.91 -19.82 -20.05
C PRO A 127 -1.88 -21.30 -20.47
N GLY A 128 -2.03 -22.22 -19.52
CA GLY A 128 -2.15 -23.65 -19.78
C GLY A 128 -3.61 -24.09 -20.01
N GLU A 129 -3.92 -25.37 -19.75
CA GLU A 129 -5.29 -25.90 -19.85
C GLU A 129 -6.22 -25.30 -18.77
N ARG A 130 -5.69 -25.08 -17.56
CA ARG A 130 -6.46 -24.59 -16.40
C ARG A 130 -5.70 -23.49 -15.66
N PRO A 131 -6.41 -22.55 -15.01
CA PRO A 131 -5.77 -21.54 -14.19
C PRO A 131 -4.98 -22.16 -13.04
N VAL A 132 -3.72 -21.76 -12.91
CA VAL A 132 -2.88 -22.08 -11.76
C VAL A 132 -3.07 -21.03 -10.67
N ILE A 133 -3.55 -21.46 -9.51
CA ILE A 133 -3.78 -20.63 -8.32
C ILE A 133 -2.58 -20.79 -7.37
N GLY A 134 -1.80 -19.72 -7.25
CA GLY A 134 -0.60 -19.64 -6.43
C GLY A 134 -0.85 -19.14 -5.01
N PHE A 135 -0.09 -19.66 -4.06
CA PHE A 135 0.07 -19.07 -2.74
C PHE A 135 1.37 -19.55 -2.10
N CYS A 136 2.19 -18.62 -1.61
CA CYS A 136 3.30 -18.94 -0.72
C CYS A 136 3.21 -18.14 0.58
N GLY A 137 3.33 -18.82 1.72
CA GLY A 137 3.39 -18.19 3.04
C GLY A 137 2.68 -18.99 4.15
N THR A 138 2.52 -18.36 5.31
CA THR A 138 1.95 -19.05 6.50
C THR A 138 0.42 -19.01 6.56
N LEU A 139 -0.15 -20.12 7.04
CA LEU A 139 -1.56 -20.25 7.41
C LEU A 139 -1.79 -20.16 8.94
N LYS A 140 -0.72 -20.10 9.74
CA LYS A 140 -0.82 -20.05 11.21
C LYS A 140 -1.59 -18.82 11.65
N ASN A 141 -2.69 -19.02 12.38
CA ASN A 141 -3.61 -17.95 12.80
C ASN A 141 -4.16 -17.11 11.62
N ARG A 142 -4.29 -17.69 10.42
CA ARG A 142 -4.85 -17.03 9.22
C ARG A 142 -6.04 -17.83 8.68
N ARG A 143 -7.13 -17.87 9.47
CA ARG A 143 -8.38 -18.58 9.09
C ARG A 143 -8.90 -18.17 7.72
N LEU A 144 -8.73 -16.90 7.34
CA LEU A 144 -9.15 -16.39 6.04
C LEU A 144 -8.40 -17.08 4.89
N ARG A 145 -7.06 -17.05 4.93
CA ARG A 145 -6.20 -17.66 3.92
C ARG A 145 -6.49 -19.15 3.78
N ARG A 146 -6.54 -19.88 4.91
CA ARG A 146 -6.84 -21.32 4.92
C ARG A 146 -8.16 -21.62 4.21
N ARG A 147 -9.25 -20.96 4.60
CA ARG A 147 -10.56 -21.14 3.96
C ARG A 147 -10.55 -20.81 2.46
N THR A 148 -9.73 -19.85 2.03
CA THR A 148 -9.61 -19.52 0.60
C THR A 148 -8.85 -20.62 -0.14
N LEU A 149 -7.71 -21.07 0.38
CA LEU A 149 -6.95 -22.16 -0.25
C LEU A 149 -7.76 -23.46 -0.30
N ASP A 150 -8.43 -23.84 0.79
CA ASP A 150 -9.28 -25.03 0.85
C ASP A 150 -10.42 -24.96 -0.18
N TYR A 151 -11.03 -23.77 -0.33
CA TYR A 151 -12.09 -23.56 -1.32
C TYR A 151 -11.60 -23.79 -2.76
N PHE A 152 -10.42 -23.27 -3.11
CA PHE A 152 -9.86 -23.45 -4.46
C PHE A 152 -9.30 -24.87 -4.68
N ALA A 153 -8.67 -25.47 -3.67
CA ALA A 153 -8.16 -26.85 -3.74
C ALA A 153 -9.26 -27.88 -3.95
N GLY A 154 -10.47 -27.63 -3.43
CA GLY A 154 -11.61 -28.50 -3.59
C GLY A 154 -12.28 -28.48 -4.98
N ARG A 155 -11.82 -27.64 -5.91
CA ARG A 155 -12.44 -27.50 -7.23
C ARG A 155 -11.53 -28.03 -8.35
N ARG A 156 -12.14 -28.65 -9.35
CA ARG A 156 -11.44 -29.35 -10.47
C ARG A 156 -11.08 -28.43 -11.64
N ASP A 157 -11.67 -27.25 -11.68
CA ASP A 157 -11.45 -26.20 -12.67
C ASP A 157 -10.12 -25.45 -12.46
N PHE A 158 -9.45 -25.65 -11.32
CA PHE A 158 -8.19 -24.99 -10.98
C PHE A 158 -7.07 -25.98 -10.66
N THR A 159 -5.83 -25.54 -10.88
CA THR A 159 -4.62 -26.24 -10.41
C THR A 159 -4.04 -25.45 -9.25
N SER A 160 -3.75 -26.11 -8.12
CA SER A 160 -3.17 -25.44 -6.94
C SER A 160 -1.63 -25.46 -6.99
N ASN A 161 -1.01 -24.30 -6.77
CA ASN A 161 0.43 -24.14 -6.59
C ASN A 161 0.69 -23.51 -5.22
N TYR A 162 0.56 -24.32 -4.16
CA TYR A 162 0.63 -23.84 -2.78
C TYR A 162 1.92 -24.26 -2.09
N LEU A 163 2.66 -23.27 -1.59
CA LEU A 163 3.83 -23.45 -0.73
C LEU A 163 3.52 -22.90 0.67
N VAL A 164 2.96 -23.77 1.52
CA VAL A 164 2.55 -23.39 2.89
C VAL A 164 3.75 -23.46 3.83
N ARG A 165 4.02 -22.36 4.53
CA ARG A 165 5.12 -22.23 5.49
C ARG A 165 4.63 -22.35 6.93
N GLU A 166 5.43 -22.98 7.78
CA GLU A 166 5.15 -23.07 9.21
C GLU A 166 5.31 -21.71 9.91
N ARG A 167 6.42 -21.02 9.63
CA ARG A 167 6.78 -19.74 10.24
C ARG A 167 6.60 -18.56 9.27
N PHE A 168 6.43 -17.38 9.86
CA PHE A 168 6.39 -16.13 9.10
C PHE A 168 7.79 -15.80 8.57
N TRP A 169 7.87 -15.09 7.43
CA TRP A 169 9.15 -14.80 6.73
C TRP A 169 10.04 -16.00 6.44
N ALA A 170 9.45 -17.21 6.36
CA ALA A 170 10.18 -18.46 6.16
C ALA A 170 11.33 -18.65 7.18
N GLU A 171 11.13 -18.18 8.41
CA GLU A 171 12.10 -18.37 9.50
C GLU A 171 12.49 -19.86 9.63
N GLY A 172 13.80 -20.13 9.64
CA GLY A 172 14.36 -21.48 9.61
C GLY A 172 14.75 -21.98 8.21
N ILE A 173 14.53 -21.19 7.16
CA ILE A 173 14.95 -21.48 5.78
C ILE A 173 16.00 -20.43 5.36
N PRO A 174 17.10 -20.82 4.68
CA PRO A 174 18.07 -19.86 4.15
C PRO A 174 17.39 -18.77 3.32
N ALA A 175 17.78 -17.51 3.52
CA ALA A 175 17.09 -16.36 2.93
C ALA A 175 17.01 -16.43 1.40
N ASP A 176 18.09 -16.82 0.73
CA ASP A 176 18.14 -16.95 -0.73
C ASP A 176 17.24 -18.08 -1.24
N GLN A 177 17.20 -19.20 -0.53
CA GLN A 177 16.28 -20.30 -0.85
C GLN A 177 14.82 -19.88 -0.66
N ALA A 178 14.50 -19.26 0.48
CA ALA A 178 13.15 -18.79 0.77
C ALA A 178 12.66 -17.77 -0.27
N LYS A 179 13.56 -16.87 -0.69
CA LYS A 179 13.33 -15.92 -1.77
C LYS A 179 13.08 -16.65 -3.09
N ALA A 180 14.01 -17.49 -3.55
CA ALA A 180 13.88 -18.20 -4.83
C ALA A 180 12.59 -19.03 -4.92
N GLU A 181 12.23 -19.73 -3.85
CA GLU A 181 10.99 -20.51 -3.80
C GLU A 181 9.72 -19.63 -3.81
N TYR A 182 9.73 -18.48 -3.12
CA TYR A 182 8.64 -17.52 -3.15
C TYR A 182 8.45 -16.93 -4.55
N GLU A 183 9.56 -16.55 -5.17
CA GLU A 183 9.63 -15.98 -6.49
C GLU A 183 9.13 -16.99 -7.55
N GLN A 184 9.66 -18.22 -7.51
CA GLN A 184 9.22 -19.30 -8.40
C GLN A 184 7.72 -19.60 -8.23
N ASN A 185 7.17 -19.56 -7.01
CA ASN A 185 5.74 -19.76 -6.79
C ASN A 185 4.88 -18.70 -7.48
N ILE A 186 5.29 -17.43 -7.43
CA ILE A 186 4.59 -16.35 -8.15
C ILE A 186 4.73 -16.59 -9.66
N ASP A 187 5.95 -16.82 -10.16
CA ASP A 187 6.21 -16.88 -11.60
C ASP A 187 5.55 -18.09 -12.28
N SER A 188 5.37 -19.18 -11.54
CA SER A 188 4.69 -20.40 -12.01
C SER A 188 3.17 -20.40 -11.80
N SER A 189 2.59 -19.29 -11.35
CA SER A 189 1.14 -19.16 -11.13
C SER A 189 0.52 -18.11 -12.04
N ASP A 190 -0.70 -18.34 -12.52
CA ASP A 190 -1.45 -17.35 -13.32
C ASP A 190 -2.10 -16.31 -12.40
N PHE A 191 -2.72 -16.80 -11.33
CA PHE A 191 -3.39 -16.02 -10.30
C PHE A 191 -2.77 -16.29 -8.94
N VAL A 192 -2.57 -15.28 -8.09
CA VAL A 192 -1.94 -15.47 -6.78
C VAL A 192 -2.81 -14.94 -5.66
N ILE A 193 -3.13 -15.80 -4.69
CA ILE A 193 -3.96 -15.46 -3.52
C ILE A 193 -3.23 -14.46 -2.60
N CYS A 194 -3.79 -13.27 -2.55
CA CYS A 194 -3.27 -12.09 -1.85
C CYS A 194 -4.10 -11.72 -0.62
N ASP A 195 -4.82 -12.69 -0.03
CA ASP A 195 -5.60 -12.47 1.19
C ASP A 195 -4.79 -11.84 2.33
N ARG A 196 -5.43 -10.91 3.04
CA ARG A 196 -4.84 -10.10 4.11
C ARG A 196 -4.15 -10.93 5.20
N GLY A 197 -3.15 -10.32 5.84
CA GLY A 197 -2.42 -10.85 6.98
C GLY A 197 -3.02 -10.40 8.31
N ILE A 198 -2.15 -9.95 9.22
CA ILE A 198 -2.55 -9.36 10.51
C ILE A 198 -3.31 -8.07 10.25
N GLY A 199 -2.77 -7.15 9.45
CA GLY A 199 -3.45 -5.91 9.06
C GLY A 199 -4.42 -6.09 7.88
N ASN A 200 -5.25 -5.08 7.63
CA ASN A 200 -6.20 -5.06 6.50
C ASN A 200 -5.55 -4.69 5.17
N TRP A 201 -4.45 -5.37 4.85
CA TRP A 201 -3.66 -5.16 3.64
C TRP A 201 -2.76 -6.39 3.40
N THR A 202 -2.00 -6.35 2.32
CA THR A 202 -1.09 -7.44 1.93
C THR A 202 0.11 -6.88 1.18
N VAL A 203 1.31 -7.36 1.52
CA VAL A 203 2.52 -7.08 0.75
C VAL A 203 2.48 -7.80 -0.60
N ARG A 204 1.94 -9.02 -0.61
CA ARG A 204 1.94 -9.92 -1.77
C ARG A 204 1.27 -9.34 -3.00
N MET A 205 0.24 -8.51 -2.84
CA MET A 205 -0.39 -7.86 -4.00
C MET A 205 0.64 -7.05 -4.80
N TYR A 206 1.51 -6.30 -4.12
CA TYR A 206 2.52 -5.48 -4.77
C TYR A 206 3.63 -6.33 -5.41
N GLU A 207 4.04 -7.43 -4.76
CA GLU A 207 5.04 -8.38 -5.28
C GLU A 207 4.52 -9.21 -6.47
N VAL A 208 3.22 -9.46 -6.51
CA VAL A 208 2.56 -10.17 -7.62
C VAL A 208 2.42 -9.23 -8.81
N LEU A 209 1.96 -7.99 -8.60
CA LEU A 209 1.89 -6.98 -9.66
C LEU A 209 3.27 -6.63 -10.21
N SER A 210 4.29 -6.51 -9.35
CA SER A 210 5.66 -6.26 -9.80
C SER A 210 6.16 -7.38 -10.72
N ARG A 211 5.69 -8.61 -10.59
CA ARG A 211 6.06 -9.74 -11.46
C ARG A 211 5.12 -9.91 -12.65
N GLY A 212 4.23 -8.94 -12.89
CA GLY A 212 3.23 -9.02 -13.93
C GLY A 212 2.22 -10.15 -13.73
N ARG A 213 2.09 -10.71 -12.52
CA ARG A 213 1.10 -11.75 -12.22
C ARG A 213 -0.20 -11.14 -11.68
N ILE A 214 -1.28 -11.92 -11.66
CA ILE A 214 -2.63 -11.43 -11.38
C ILE A 214 -2.96 -11.64 -9.89
N PRO A 215 -3.06 -10.58 -9.06
CA PRO A 215 -3.44 -10.72 -7.66
C PRO A 215 -4.92 -11.09 -7.51
N VAL A 216 -5.20 -12.00 -6.57
CA VAL A 216 -6.57 -12.37 -6.17
C VAL A 216 -6.77 -12.00 -4.71
N LEU A 217 -7.71 -11.10 -4.43
CA LEU A 217 -7.97 -10.58 -3.09
C LEU A 217 -9.42 -10.84 -2.67
N LEU A 218 -9.62 -11.47 -1.53
CA LEU A 218 -10.91 -11.40 -0.86
C LEU A 218 -11.12 -10.01 -0.24
N ASP A 219 -12.17 -9.33 -0.67
CA ASP A 219 -12.55 -8.01 -0.16
C ASP A 219 -12.97 -8.11 1.31
N THR A 220 -12.05 -7.68 2.18
CA THR A 220 -12.23 -7.59 3.63
C THR A 220 -12.39 -6.15 4.10
N GLY A 221 -12.75 -5.24 3.17
CA GLY A 221 -12.92 -3.82 3.47
C GLY A 221 -11.64 -3.01 3.37
N ALA A 222 -10.56 -3.55 2.82
CA ALA A 222 -9.32 -2.80 2.61
C ALA A 222 -9.52 -1.64 1.61
N VAL A 223 -8.75 -0.57 1.79
CA VAL A 223 -8.68 0.56 0.86
C VAL A 223 -7.54 0.30 -0.12
N LEU A 224 -7.85 0.18 -1.41
CA LEU A 224 -6.83 0.11 -2.45
C LEU A 224 -6.07 1.45 -2.53
N PRO A 225 -4.76 1.42 -2.85
CA PRO A 225 -3.99 2.64 -3.04
C PRO A 225 -4.51 3.44 -4.23
N GLY A 226 -4.37 4.77 -4.15
CA GLY A 226 -4.64 5.64 -5.28
C GLY A 226 -3.69 5.32 -6.43
N ILE A 227 -4.20 5.41 -7.65
CA ILE A 227 -3.44 5.20 -8.89
C ILE A 227 -3.52 6.46 -9.74
N ARG A 228 -2.41 6.81 -10.39
CA ARG A 228 -2.28 7.87 -11.39
C ARG A 228 -2.60 7.36 -12.80
N SER A 229 -2.32 6.10 -13.07
CA SER A 229 -2.55 5.46 -14.38
C SER A 229 -2.92 3.99 -14.22
N GLY A 230 -3.64 3.46 -15.22
CA GLY A 230 -4.10 2.08 -15.26
C GLY A 230 -5.45 1.87 -14.57
N SER A 231 -5.82 0.61 -14.37
CA SER A 231 -7.05 0.23 -13.67
C SER A 231 -6.82 -1.01 -12.81
N PHE A 232 -7.60 -1.13 -11.73
CA PHE A 232 -7.66 -2.37 -10.95
C PHE A 232 -8.57 -3.41 -11.62
N ASP A 233 -9.59 -2.98 -12.36
CA ASP A 233 -10.59 -3.89 -12.94
C ASP A 233 -9.98 -4.83 -13.99
N ASP A 234 -9.00 -4.35 -14.74
CA ASP A 234 -8.32 -5.09 -15.81
C ASP A 234 -6.95 -5.66 -15.38
N THR A 235 -6.60 -5.58 -14.08
CA THR A 235 -5.34 -6.11 -13.52
C THR A 235 -5.52 -7.07 -12.35
N ILE A 236 -6.38 -6.78 -11.37
CA ILE A 236 -6.57 -7.64 -10.18
C ILE A 236 -7.92 -8.35 -10.20
N ILE A 237 -8.06 -9.42 -9.41
CA ILE A 237 -9.33 -10.04 -9.08
C ILE A 237 -9.68 -9.70 -7.63
N LEU A 238 -10.74 -8.91 -7.43
CA LEU A 238 -11.25 -8.55 -6.11
C LEU A 238 -12.72 -8.96 -6.00
N ALA A 239 -13.11 -9.67 -4.94
CA ALA A 239 -14.52 -9.99 -4.68
C ALA A 239 -14.80 -10.27 -3.20
N ARG A 240 -16.07 -10.16 -2.78
CA ARG A 240 -16.48 -10.33 -1.37
C ARG A 240 -16.55 -11.79 -0.92
N THR A 241 -16.69 -12.72 -1.85
CA THR A 241 -16.83 -14.15 -1.55
C THR A 241 -15.90 -14.99 -2.41
N ARG A 242 -15.49 -16.15 -1.89
CA ARG A 242 -14.63 -17.10 -2.61
C ARG A 242 -15.28 -17.63 -3.89
N ARG A 243 -16.60 -17.81 -3.86
CA ARG A 243 -17.41 -18.15 -5.05
C ARG A 243 -17.28 -17.09 -6.13
N GLN A 244 -17.47 -15.82 -5.78
CA GLN A 244 -17.30 -14.73 -6.74
C GLN A 244 -15.86 -14.58 -7.22
N LEU A 245 -14.84 -14.89 -6.38
CA LEU A 245 -13.45 -14.93 -6.84
C LEU A 245 -13.27 -16.01 -7.90
N ALA A 246 -13.75 -17.23 -7.67
CA ALA A 246 -13.67 -18.31 -8.65
C ALA A 246 -14.44 -17.97 -9.94
N GLU A 247 -15.65 -17.43 -9.84
CA GLU A 247 -16.45 -16.99 -11.00
C GLU A 247 -15.69 -15.95 -11.83
N ARG A 248 -15.10 -14.92 -11.19
CA ARG A 248 -14.32 -13.89 -11.88
C ARG A 248 -13.02 -14.41 -12.48
N ILE A 249 -12.32 -15.34 -11.81
CA ILE A 249 -11.11 -15.96 -12.35
C ILE A 249 -11.46 -16.72 -13.64
N LEU A 250 -12.52 -17.53 -13.63
CA LEU A 250 -12.94 -18.28 -14.82
C LEU A 250 -13.44 -17.37 -15.95
N GLU A 251 -14.12 -16.29 -15.61
CA GLU A 251 -14.52 -15.27 -16.59
C GLU A 251 -13.29 -14.68 -17.28
N VAL A 252 -12.35 -14.15 -16.50
CA VAL A 252 -11.08 -13.59 -17.02
C VAL A 252 -10.28 -14.64 -17.79
N TRP A 253 -10.22 -15.89 -17.31
CA TRP A 253 -9.53 -16.99 -17.99
C TRP A 253 -10.10 -17.28 -19.37
N ARG A 254 -11.43 -17.14 -19.54
CA ARG A 254 -12.13 -17.45 -20.79
C ARG A 254 -12.13 -16.28 -21.77
N THR A 255 -12.17 -15.05 -21.28
CA THR A 255 -12.50 -13.87 -22.12
C THR A 255 -11.38 -12.85 -22.23
N ASP A 256 -10.39 -12.85 -21.35
CA ASP A 256 -9.30 -11.86 -21.34
C ASP A 256 -8.06 -12.39 -22.06
N ASP A 257 -7.28 -11.48 -22.63
CA ASP A 257 -5.90 -11.79 -23.04
C ASP A 257 -5.03 -11.74 -21.78
N LEU A 258 -4.74 -12.92 -21.23
CA LEU A 258 -3.98 -13.04 -20.00
C LEU A 258 -2.54 -12.55 -20.14
N VAL A 259 -1.93 -12.63 -21.31
CA VAL A 259 -0.58 -12.09 -21.52
C VAL A 259 -0.63 -10.56 -21.51
N ALA A 260 -1.62 -9.96 -22.18
CA ALA A 260 -1.86 -8.52 -22.09
C ALA A 260 -2.20 -8.06 -20.66
N ARG A 261 -3.03 -8.82 -19.92
CA ARG A 261 -3.32 -8.54 -18.50
C ARG A 261 -2.06 -8.55 -17.65
N GLN A 262 -1.14 -9.48 -17.90
CA GLN A 262 0.14 -9.55 -17.16
C GLN A 262 0.98 -8.28 -17.40
N ARG A 263 1.06 -7.81 -18.65
CA ARG A 263 1.71 -6.52 -18.98
C ARG A 263 1.03 -5.35 -18.25
N ARG A 264 -0.30 -5.32 -18.21
CA ARG A 264 -1.05 -4.30 -17.46
C ARG A 264 -0.76 -4.36 -15.95
N CYS A 265 -0.62 -5.55 -15.38
CA CYS A 265 -0.23 -5.72 -13.96
C CYS A 265 1.15 -5.12 -13.68
N ARG A 266 2.14 -5.43 -14.52
CA ARG A 266 3.50 -4.86 -14.40
C ARG A 266 3.49 -3.34 -14.58
N ALA A 267 2.77 -2.84 -15.57
CA ALA A 267 2.65 -1.40 -15.82
C ALA A 267 1.99 -0.68 -14.63
N LEU A 268 0.91 -1.24 -14.09
CA LEU A 268 0.25 -0.70 -12.90
C LEU A 268 1.23 -0.59 -11.72
N TRP A 269 2.07 -1.60 -11.50
CA TRP A 269 3.10 -1.54 -10.46
C TRP A 269 4.16 -0.48 -10.76
N LEU A 270 4.75 -0.48 -11.97
CA LEU A 270 5.79 0.47 -12.35
C LEU A 270 5.33 1.91 -12.18
N ASP A 271 4.12 2.22 -12.65
CA ASP A 271 3.61 3.59 -12.72
C ASP A 271 3.13 4.13 -11.37
N ASN A 272 2.75 3.25 -10.43
CA ASN A 272 2.05 3.65 -9.21
C ASN A 272 2.67 3.14 -7.90
N PHE A 273 3.31 1.96 -7.89
CA PHE A 273 3.68 1.24 -6.66
C PHE A 273 5.17 0.91 -6.54
N SER A 274 5.95 1.07 -7.62
CA SER A 274 7.40 1.16 -7.54
C SER A 274 7.80 2.42 -6.74
N MET A 275 9.05 2.49 -6.28
CA MET A 275 9.51 3.67 -5.52
C MET A 275 9.35 4.96 -6.34
N ALA A 276 9.73 4.94 -7.62
CA ALA A 276 9.58 6.06 -8.53
C ALA A 276 8.11 6.34 -8.88
N GLY A 277 7.34 5.30 -9.20
CA GLY A 277 5.92 5.44 -9.55
C GLY A 277 5.08 6.01 -8.40
N PHE A 278 5.33 5.54 -7.18
CA PHE A 278 4.66 6.07 -6.00
C PHE A 278 5.15 7.48 -5.64
N ALA A 279 6.44 7.81 -5.87
CA ALA A 279 6.94 9.18 -5.69
C ALA A 279 6.22 10.15 -6.65
N GLY A 280 5.97 9.74 -7.89
CA GLY A 280 5.13 10.48 -8.83
C GLY A 280 3.69 10.65 -8.35
N THR A 281 3.09 9.59 -7.80
CA THR A 281 1.73 9.63 -7.22
C THR A 281 1.65 10.61 -6.03
N LEU A 282 2.63 10.56 -5.13
CA LEU A 282 2.75 11.51 -4.03
C LEU A 282 2.89 12.95 -4.54
N SER A 283 3.76 13.16 -5.52
CA SER A 283 4.02 14.50 -6.09
C SER A 283 2.75 15.12 -6.67
N ALA A 284 1.99 14.35 -7.46
CA ALA A 284 0.72 14.79 -8.02
C ALA A 284 -0.32 15.11 -6.92
N HIS A 285 -0.37 14.29 -5.86
CA HIS A 285 -1.28 14.54 -4.75
C HIS A 285 -0.90 15.80 -3.96
N LEU A 286 0.39 16.00 -3.67
CA LEU A 286 0.85 17.20 -2.96
C LEU A 286 0.64 18.47 -3.80
N ALA A 287 0.88 18.40 -5.12
CA ALA A 287 0.60 19.52 -6.02
C ALA A 287 -0.89 19.88 -6.01
N ARG A 288 -1.79 18.89 -6.07
CA ARG A 288 -3.24 19.13 -5.92
C ARG A 288 -3.58 19.74 -4.57
N LEU A 289 -3.01 19.24 -3.47
CA LEU A 289 -3.23 19.79 -2.13
C LEU A 289 -2.75 21.24 -1.96
N ALA A 290 -1.78 21.68 -2.77
CA ALA A 290 -1.29 23.06 -2.80
C ALA A 290 -2.17 23.95 -3.69
N ALA A 291 -2.65 23.42 -4.82
CA ALA A 291 -3.37 24.17 -5.85
C ALA A 291 -4.90 24.26 -5.64
N ASP A 292 -5.51 23.31 -4.92
CA ASP A 292 -6.97 23.16 -4.77
C ASP A 292 -7.38 23.34 -3.29
N PRO A 293 -7.85 24.54 -2.89
CA PRO A 293 -8.25 24.84 -1.52
C PRO A 293 -9.43 23.99 -1.03
N ASP A 294 -10.40 23.69 -1.90
CA ASP A 294 -11.59 22.92 -1.54
C ASP A 294 -11.20 21.46 -1.25
N TYR A 295 -10.37 20.88 -2.10
CA TYR A 295 -9.81 19.55 -1.85
C TYR A 295 -8.96 19.53 -0.57
N ARG A 296 -8.16 20.58 -0.34
CA ARG A 296 -7.38 20.71 0.89
C ARG A 296 -8.29 20.77 2.12
N GLU A 297 -9.39 21.49 2.06
CA GLU A 297 -10.37 21.54 3.16
C GLU A 297 -11.00 20.16 3.40
N GLN A 298 -11.40 19.45 2.34
CA GLN A 298 -11.96 18.10 2.45
C GLN A 298 -10.97 17.11 3.10
N VAL A 299 -9.72 17.11 2.68
CA VAL A 299 -8.68 16.22 3.24
C VAL A 299 -8.47 16.49 4.73
N PHE A 300 -8.56 17.74 5.15
CA PHE A 300 -8.34 18.13 6.55
C PHE A 300 -9.63 18.43 7.33
N ALA A 301 -10.80 18.05 6.82
CA ALA A 301 -12.10 18.34 7.42
C ALA A 301 -12.27 17.72 8.82
N THR A 302 -11.57 16.62 9.10
CA THR A 302 -11.54 16.03 10.44
C THR A 302 -10.49 16.72 11.30
N GLY A 303 -10.94 17.69 12.10
CA GLY A 303 -10.09 18.39 13.08
C GLY A 303 -9.54 17.46 14.18
N PRO A 304 -8.52 17.94 14.94
CA PRO A 304 -7.84 17.16 15.98
C PRO A 304 -8.75 16.49 17.01
N ALA A 305 -9.74 17.21 17.53
CA ALA A 305 -10.66 16.69 18.55
C ALA A 305 -11.54 15.54 18.01
N SER A 306 -11.98 15.63 16.76
CA SER A 306 -12.73 14.56 16.09
C SER A 306 -11.86 13.34 15.81
N ARG A 307 -10.56 13.54 15.52
CA ARG A 307 -9.58 12.44 15.39
C ARG A 307 -9.35 11.73 16.72
N ALA A 308 -9.28 12.44 17.84
CA ALA A 308 -9.19 11.83 19.17
C ALA A 308 -10.42 10.96 19.49
N LYS A 309 -11.63 11.43 19.17
CA LYS A 309 -12.87 10.63 19.31
C LYS A 309 -12.85 9.39 18.39
N ALA A 310 -12.36 9.53 17.16
CA ALA A 310 -12.19 8.40 16.25
C ALA A 310 -11.16 7.39 16.78
N ALA A 311 -10.08 7.86 17.40
CA ALA A 311 -9.05 7.02 18.02
C ALA A 311 -9.64 6.15 19.13
N ILE A 312 -10.44 6.75 20.02
CA ILE A 312 -11.14 6.02 21.10
C ILE A 312 -12.07 4.95 20.52
N ARG A 313 -12.88 5.31 19.51
CA ARG A 313 -13.78 4.35 18.85
C ARG A 313 -13.00 3.18 18.23
N ARG A 314 -11.92 3.45 17.49
CA ARG A 314 -11.09 2.39 16.88
C ARG A 314 -10.41 1.49 17.92
N ALA A 315 -10.05 2.04 19.09
CA ALA A 315 -9.45 1.28 20.18
C ALA A 315 -10.45 0.33 20.86
N ILE A 316 -11.72 0.74 21.03
CA ILE A 316 -12.79 -0.08 21.64
C ILE A 316 -13.21 -1.26 20.75
N TYR A 317 -13.10 -1.14 19.43
CA TYR A 317 -13.53 -2.17 18.47
C TYR A 317 -12.49 -3.29 18.22
N ARG A 318 -11.36 -3.28 18.93
CA ARG A 318 -10.28 -4.28 18.82
C ARG A 318 -10.24 -5.17 20.05
#